data_AF-A0A9W5F196-F1
#
_entry.id   AF-A0A9W5F196-F1
#
_cell.length_a   1.000
_cell.length_b   1.000
_cell.length_c   1.000
_cell.angle_alpha   90.00
_cell.angle_beta   90.00
_cell.angle_gamma   90.00
#
_symmetry.space_group_name_H-M   'P 1'
#
loop_
_entity.id
_entity.type
_entity.pdbx_description
1 polymer ?
#
loop_
_entity_poly.entity_id
_entity_poly.type
_entity_poly.pdbx_seq_one_letter_code
_entity_poly.pdbx_strand_id
1 'polypeptide(L)'
;MTAERKKELAALCAVEIRKTSAITKSHLSDYGYHLVEGVVDAEMTAMMKRLTDKSVGSDDVPILRELVISDLWPRLRKSHVEHRDYVFEAVKSMNRGTIAQDAAFAFDIGWRQLLQSAAERLETYPSAWKATITGGKEKFGCLVLHIACDAEQPGCRSELERLREEVRLRSLATCDICGQNGRLRLSSIAKTVCDKHAAVLGDLREDDGVHADPWHWRAEQPIEDHIADVIGTARAIMADAENPWVGAVDVSLLAGMDPPLDWDTSHAAVDVASDGSVEVKHRHDGLMPQTAVSRQIERDIEKNFGRKADLLLEFIGKIELAVVAAMSVADDDVNFWLRTEVGRWESVQPLSDDDLEFLLRYLRNLVIDERGRRDRHRDGAESLQVFLADHPDLASEVAALVGRGRELLDAYAGDLADSARGCVVKEEFVDGYVREEIALWPDVGELSKSNRDWLRQWLRRMIDAGFKRVKGN
;
A
#
# COMPACT_ATOMS: atom_id res chain seq x y z
N MET A 1 3.37 22.11 -31.89
CA MET A 1 2.32 21.23 -32.46
C MET A 1 0.96 21.72 -32.01
N THR A 2 -0.03 21.86 -32.91
CA THR A 2 -1.36 22.40 -32.59
C THR A 2 -2.38 21.28 -32.36
N ALA A 3 -3.28 21.46 -31.38
CA ALA A 3 -4.38 20.52 -31.12
C ALA A 3 -5.29 20.32 -32.35
N GLU A 4 -5.34 21.31 -33.24
CA GLU A 4 -6.07 21.29 -34.50
C GLU A 4 -5.52 20.23 -35.47
N ARG A 5 -4.20 20.12 -35.62
CA ARG A 5 -3.59 19.11 -36.51
C ARG A 5 -3.87 17.69 -36.03
N LYS A 6 -3.85 17.46 -34.71
CA LYS A 6 -4.21 16.17 -34.12
C LYS A 6 -5.67 15.80 -34.40
N LYS A 7 -6.59 16.76 -34.30
CA LYS A 7 -8.01 16.56 -34.62
C LYS A 7 -8.23 16.26 -36.10
N GLU A 8 -7.52 16.96 -36.98
CA GLU A 8 -7.55 16.75 -38.42
C GLU A 8 -7.05 15.34 -38.79
N LEU A 9 -5.88 14.94 -38.31
CA LEU A 9 -5.31 13.61 -38.55
C LEU A 9 -6.20 12.49 -37.99
N ALA A 10 -6.79 12.68 -36.81
CA ALA A 10 -7.73 11.72 -36.24
C ALA A 10 -8.96 11.49 -37.14
N ALA A 11 -9.45 12.55 -37.80
CA ALA A 11 -10.56 12.45 -38.75
C ALA A 11 -10.12 11.83 -40.08
N LEU A 12 -9.00 12.30 -40.65
CA LEU A 12 -8.47 11.85 -41.94
C LEU A 12 -8.05 10.37 -41.91
N CYS A 13 -7.40 9.95 -40.83
CA CYS A 13 -6.81 8.61 -40.71
C CYS A 13 -7.64 7.64 -39.86
N ALA A 14 -8.89 7.96 -39.51
CA ALA A 14 -9.71 7.20 -38.57
C ALA A 14 -9.80 5.69 -38.90
N VAL A 15 -9.96 5.35 -40.18
CA VAL A 15 -10.06 3.95 -40.64
C VAL A 15 -8.72 3.23 -40.48
N GLU A 16 -7.63 3.85 -40.89
CA GLU A 16 -6.29 3.26 -40.79
C GLU A 16 -5.82 3.16 -39.34
N ILE A 17 -6.13 4.11 -38.47
CA ILE A 17 -5.87 4.03 -37.02
C ILE A 17 -6.55 2.80 -36.42
N ARG A 18 -7.84 2.57 -36.73
CA ARG A 18 -8.59 1.40 -36.24
C ARG A 18 -8.05 0.09 -36.80
N LYS A 19 -7.70 0.06 -38.08
CA LYS A 19 -7.14 -1.12 -38.75
C LYS A 19 -5.78 -1.50 -38.16
N THR A 20 -4.88 -0.53 -38.01
CA THR A 20 -3.57 -0.72 -37.36
C THR A 20 -3.77 -1.21 -35.93
N SER A 21 -4.65 -0.58 -35.15
CA SER A 21 -4.96 -1.03 -33.78
C SER A 21 -5.46 -2.48 -33.73
N ALA A 22 -6.31 -2.91 -34.67
CA ALA A 22 -6.79 -4.29 -34.72
C ALA A 22 -5.65 -5.30 -35.06
N ILE A 23 -4.79 -4.98 -36.03
CA ILE A 23 -3.66 -5.82 -36.43
C ILE A 23 -2.63 -5.89 -35.29
N THR A 24 -2.25 -4.74 -34.72
CA THR A 24 -1.35 -4.68 -33.57
C THR A 24 -1.91 -5.48 -32.40
N LYS A 25 -3.21 -5.38 -32.10
CA LYS A 25 -3.85 -6.23 -31.07
C LYS A 25 -3.67 -7.72 -31.36
N SER A 26 -3.86 -8.14 -32.60
CA SER A 26 -3.67 -9.54 -33.00
C SER A 26 -2.22 -9.98 -32.77
N HIS A 27 -1.24 -9.17 -33.19
CA HIS A 27 0.18 -9.48 -32.99
C HIS A 27 0.59 -9.46 -31.52
N LEU A 28 -0.01 -8.59 -30.68
CA LEU A 28 0.26 -8.53 -29.25
C LEU A 28 -0.37 -9.68 -28.45
N SER A 29 -1.30 -10.46 -29.04
CA SER A 29 -1.84 -11.66 -28.36
C SER A 29 -0.74 -12.68 -28.03
N ASP A 30 0.27 -12.79 -28.89
CA ASP A 30 1.50 -13.57 -28.68
C ASP A 30 2.36 -13.09 -27.51
N TYR A 31 2.12 -11.85 -27.07
CA TYR A 31 2.81 -11.17 -25.98
C TYR A 31 1.91 -11.04 -24.74
N GLY A 32 0.84 -11.82 -24.65
CA GLY A 32 -0.14 -11.73 -23.56
C GLY A 32 -0.84 -10.37 -23.50
N TYR A 33 -0.98 -9.70 -24.64
CA TYR A 33 -1.58 -8.36 -24.76
C TYR A 33 -0.81 -7.23 -24.06
N HIS A 34 0.43 -7.48 -23.63
CA HIS A 34 1.35 -6.44 -23.18
C HIS A 34 1.79 -5.55 -24.35
N LEU A 35 2.05 -4.27 -24.09
CA LEU A 35 2.55 -3.37 -25.13
C LEU A 35 4.01 -3.70 -25.44
N VAL A 36 4.33 -3.93 -26.71
CA VAL A 36 5.70 -4.11 -27.20
C VAL A 36 5.97 -3.05 -28.26
N GLU A 37 6.87 -2.12 -27.97
CA GLU A 37 7.12 -0.96 -28.86
C GLU A 37 7.53 -1.38 -30.27
N GLY A 38 8.39 -2.38 -30.40
CA GLY A 38 8.82 -2.88 -31.71
C GLY A 38 7.66 -3.40 -32.58
N VAL A 39 6.62 -3.99 -31.97
CA VAL A 39 5.42 -4.43 -32.69
C VAL A 39 4.59 -3.24 -33.14
N VAL A 40 4.43 -2.24 -32.26
CA VAL A 40 3.73 -0.98 -32.60
C VAL A 40 4.47 -0.28 -33.74
N ASP A 41 5.79 -0.22 -33.69
CA ASP A 41 6.60 0.52 -34.67
C ASP A 41 6.63 -0.14 -36.05
N ALA A 42 6.65 -1.48 -36.08
CA ALA A 42 6.46 -2.22 -37.32
C ALA A 42 5.10 -1.92 -37.96
N GLU A 43 4.03 -1.90 -37.16
CA GLU A 43 2.69 -1.61 -37.64
C GLU A 43 2.46 -0.14 -37.99
N MET A 44 3.09 0.79 -37.28
CA MET A 44 3.13 2.21 -37.64
C MET A 44 3.84 2.42 -38.97
N THR A 45 4.97 1.76 -39.19
CA THR A 45 5.68 1.79 -40.48
C THR A 45 4.81 1.24 -41.61
N ALA A 46 4.09 0.15 -41.35
CA ALA A 46 3.15 -0.43 -42.31
C ALA A 46 1.95 0.51 -42.59
N MET A 47 1.43 1.19 -41.57
CA MET A 47 0.38 2.20 -41.70
C MET A 47 0.83 3.38 -42.56
N MET A 48 2.03 3.90 -42.34
CA MET A 48 2.58 5.00 -43.15
C MET A 48 2.71 4.62 -44.63
N LYS A 49 3.07 3.35 -44.93
CA LYS A 49 3.09 2.85 -46.32
C LYS A 49 1.69 2.77 -46.96
N ARG A 50 0.63 2.63 -46.17
CA ARG A 50 -0.78 2.58 -46.65
C ARG A 50 -1.37 3.97 -46.87
N LEU A 51 -0.92 4.97 -46.13
CA LEU A 51 -1.37 6.36 -46.22
C LEU A 51 -0.74 7.10 -47.41
N THR A 52 -0.78 6.52 -48.62
CA THR A 52 -0.14 6.99 -49.87
C THR A 52 -0.52 8.40 -50.34
N ASP A 53 -1.28 9.18 -49.57
CA ASP A 53 -1.72 10.54 -49.89
C ASP A 53 -0.78 11.60 -49.33
N LYS A 54 -0.57 12.69 -50.07
CA LYS A 54 0.47 13.72 -49.79
C LYS A 54 0.17 14.59 -48.56
N SER A 55 -0.97 14.39 -47.90
CA SER A 55 -1.44 15.21 -46.78
C SER A 55 -0.88 14.79 -45.41
N VAL A 56 -0.23 13.62 -45.31
CA VAL A 56 0.41 13.13 -44.08
C VAL A 56 1.92 13.11 -44.26
N GLY A 57 2.61 13.97 -43.51
CA GLY A 57 4.08 14.09 -43.54
C GLY A 57 4.77 13.19 -42.52
N SER A 58 6.10 13.13 -42.60
CA SER A 58 6.94 12.48 -41.56
C SER A 58 6.72 13.10 -40.18
N ASP A 59 6.44 14.39 -40.13
CA ASP A 59 6.23 15.15 -38.88
C ASP A 59 4.91 14.78 -38.19
N ASP A 60 3.99 14.12 -38.90
CA ASP A 60 2.72 13.63 -38.36
C ASP A 60 2.85 12.25 -37.70
N VAL A 61 3.97 11.52 -37.92
CA VAL A 61 4.19 10.16 -37.40
C VAL A 61 4.08 10.08 -35.87
N PRO A 62 4.69 10.99 -35.08
CA PRO A 62 4.51 10.97 -33.63
C PRO A 62 3.05 11.16 -33.20
N ILE A 63 2.28 11.99 -33.91
CA ILE A 63 0.87 12.24 -33.62
C ILE A 63 0.03 11.01 -33.94
N LEU A 64 0.28 10.37 -35.08
CA LEU A 64 -0.41 9.14 -35.47
C LEU A 64 -0.08 8.00 -34.52
N ARG A 65 1.18 7.88 -34.05
CA ARG A 65 1.58 6.90 -33.03
C ARG A 65 0.80 7.13 -31.74
N GLU A 66 0.70 8.37 -31.28
CA GLU A 66 -0.08 8.72 -30.08
C GLU A 66 -1.57 8.35 -30.26
N LEU A 67 -2.17 8.67 -31.41
CA LEU A 67 -3.57 8.35 -31.71
C LEU A 67 -3.83 6.84 -31.77
N VAL A 68 -2.92 6.08 -32.39
CA VAL A 68 -3.00 4.60 -32.43
C VAL A 68 -2.87 4.03 -31.02
N ILE A 69 -1.88 4.45 -30.23
CA ILE A 69 -1.73 3.97 -28.85
C ILE A 69 -2.95 4.33 -28.01
N SER A 70 -3.50 5.53 -28.17
CA SER A 70 -4.70 5.98 -27.44
C SER A 70 -5.95 5.14 -27.76
N ASP A 71 -6.13 4.69 -29.01
CA ASP A 71 -7.23 3.77 -29.38
C ASP A 71 -6.95 2.31 -28.99
N LEU A 72 -5.70 1.87 -29.14
CA LEU A 72 -5.27 0.49 -28.93
C LEU A 72 -5.21 0.12 -27.45
N TRP A 73 -4.61 0.97 -26.60
CA TRP A 73 -4.27 0.62 -25.23
C TRP A 73 -5.47 0.27 -24.34
N PRO A 74 -6.60 1.01 -24.36
CA PRO A 74 -7.80 0.62 -23.61
C PRO A 74 -8.33 -0.76 -24.03
N ARG A 75 -8.24 -1.10 -25.34
CA ARG A 75 -8.73 -2.37 -25.88
C ARG A 75 -7.83 -3.55 -25.51
N LEU A 76 -6.52 -3.34 -25.50
CA LEU A 76 -5.55 -4.34 -25.03
C LEU A 76 -5.75 -4.65 -23.55
N ARG A 77 -5.78 -3.61 -22.71
CA ARG A 77 -6.02 -3.77 -21.27
C ARG A 77 -7.32 -4.49 -20.99
N LYS A 78 -8.42 -4.10 -21.64
CA LYS A 78 -9.71 -4.78 -21.51
C LYS A 78 -9.61 -6.26 -21.92
N SER A 79 -9.01 -6.55 -23.08
CA SER A 79 -8.87 -7.92 -23.58
C SER A 79 -7.99 -8.79 -22.68
N HIS A 80 -6.93 -8.22 -22.11
CA HIS A 80 -6.05 -8.89 -21.16
C HIS A 80 -6.79 -9.24 -19.87
N VAL A 81 -7.50 -8.27 -19.29
CA VAL A 81 -8.33 -8.48 -18.09
C VAL A 81 -9.38 -9.56 -18.34
N GLU A 82 -10.16 -9.46 -19.42
CA GLU A 82 -11.18 -10.45 -19.77
C GLU A 82 -10.59 -11.87 -19.94
N HIS A 83 -9.43 -11.97 -20.59
CA HIS A 83 -8.76 -13.25 -20.78
C HIS A 83 -8.23 -13.83 -19.46
N ARG A 84 -7.62 -12.98 -18.63
CA ARG A 84 -7.10 -13.35 -17.32
C ARG A 84 -8.22 -13.81 -16.38
N ASP A 85 -9.31 -13.06 -16.32
CA ASP A 85 -10.47 -13.38 -15.50
C ASP A 85 -11.09 -14.71 -15.96
N TYR A 86 -11.28 -14.91 -17.27
CA TYR A 86 -11.75 -16.20 -17.80
C TYR A 86 -10.88 -17.38 -17.38
N VAL A 87 -9.55 -17.25 -17.49
CA VAL A 87 -8.60 -18.31 -17.12
C VAL A 87 -8.65 -18.61 -15.62
N PHE A 88 -8.63 -17.58 -14.76
CA PHE A 88 -8.62 -17.79 -13.32
C PHE A 88 -9.97 -18.24 -12.76
N GLU A 89 -11.09 -17.79 -13.32
CA GLU A 89 -12.41 -18.32 -12.96
C GLU A 89 -12.54 -19.80 -13.30
N ALA A 90 -11.98 -20.25 -14.43
CA ALA A 90 -11.91 -21.67 -14.76
C ALA A 90 -11.09 -22.45 -13.71
N VAL A 91 -9.92 -21.94 -13.31
CA VAL A 91 -9.09 -22.57 -12.27
C VAL A 91 -9.81 -22.62 -10.92
N LYS A 92 -10.44 -21.53 -10.48
CA LYS A 92 -11.25 -21.52 -9.25
C LYS A 92 -12.39 -22.53 -9.30
N SER A 93 -13.09 -22.63 -10.44
CA SER A 93 -14.21 -23.55 -10.57
C SER A 93 -13.78 -25.02 -10.56
N MET A 94 -12.57 -25.33 -11.03
CA MET A 94 -12.03 -26.70 -10.98
C MET A 94 -11.55 -27.09 -9.58
N ASN A 95 -11.14 -26.12 -8.74
CA ASN A 95 -10.49 -26.38 -7.45
C ASN A 95 -11.27 -25.76 -6.27
N ARG A 96 -12.60 -25.87 -6.26
CA ARG A 96 -13.45 -25.20 -5.24
C ARG A 96 -13.18 -25.62 -3.80
N GLY A 97 -12.57 -26.79 -3.59
CA GLY A 97 -12.21 -27.30 -2.27
C GLY A 97 -10.94 -26.67 -1.69
N THR A 98 -10.08 -26.11 -2.54
CA THR A 98 -8.74 -25.62 -2.13
C THR A 98 -8.45 -24.19 -2.56
N ILE A 99 -9.28 -23.59 -3.42
CA ILE A 99 -9.22 -22.17 -3.79
C ILE A 99 -10.52 -21.48 -3.36
N ALA A 100 -10.39 -20.40 -2.60
CA ALA A 100 -11.53 -19.56 -2.22
C ALA A 100 -12.18 -18.92 -3.46
N GLN A 101 -13.51 -18.84 -3.50
CA GLN A 101 -14.22 -18.28 -4.67
C GLN A 101 -13.89 -16.80 -4.88
N ASP A 102 -13.70 -16.07 -3.79
CA ASP A 102 -13.32 -14.66 -3.75
C ASP A 102 -11.80 -14.43 -3.84
N ALA A 103 -11.01 -15.49 -4.10
CA ALA A 103 -9.56 -15.36 -4.23
C ALA A 103 -9.19 -14.37 -5.34
N ALA A 104 -8.33 -13.40 -5.00
CA ALA A 104 -7.83 -12.40 -5.94
C ALA A 104 -6.43 -12.77 -6.43
N PHE A 105 -6.25 -12.80 -7.75
CA PHE A 105 -4.97 -13.12 -8.39
C PHE A 105 -4.43 -11.91 -9.16
N ALA A 106 -3.36 -11.33 -8.62
CA ALA A 106 -2.64 -10.18 -9.16
C ALA A 106 -1.32 -10.62 -9.81
N PHE A 107 -1.38 -11.61 -10.69
CA PHE A 107 -0.28 -12.08 -11.52
C PHE A 107 -0.82 -12.53 -12.88
N ASP A 108 0.06 -12.82 -13.83
CA ASP A 108 -0.33 -13.09 -15.21
C ASP A 108 -0.52 -14.60 -15.50
N ILE A 109 -1.17 -14.91 -16.64
CA ILE A 109 -1.73 -16.24 -16.92
C ILE A 109 -0.69 -17.35 -17.07
N GLY A 110 0.57 -17.01 -17.32
CA GLY A 110 1.67 -17.97 -17.49
C GLY A 110 1.93 -18.79 -16.23
N TRP A 111 1.65 -18.25 -15.05
CA TRP A 111 1.76 -19.00 -13.79
C TRP A 111 0.52 -19.81 -13.41
N ARG A 112 -0.51 -19.88 -14.27
CA ARG A 112 -1.74 -20.65 -13.98
C ARG A 112 -1.47 -22.12 -13.62
N GLN A 113 -0.46 -22.73 -14.23
CA GLN A 113 -0.11 -24.13 -13.96
C GLN A 113 0.51 -24.30 -12.56
N LEU A 114 1.26 -23.31 -12.07
CA LEU A 114 1.78 -23.31 -10.71
C LEU A 114 0.66 -23.19 -9.68
N LEU A 115 -0.31 -22.31 -9.94
CA LEU A 115 -1.53 -22.20 -9.13
C LEU A 115 -2.32 -23.53 -9.12
N GLN A 116 -2.50 -24.15 -10.28
CA GLN A 116 -3.19 -25.44 -10.41
C GLN A 116 -2.45 -26.55 -9.62
N SER A 117 -1.13 -26.67 -9.79
CA SER A 117 -0.33 -27.64 -9.03
C SER A 117 -0.35 -27.40 -7.52
N ALA A 118 -0.37 -26.13 -7.09
CA ALA A 118 -0.50 -25.80 -5.67
C ALA A 118 -1.87 -26.23 -5.12
N ALA A 119 -2.95 -25.98 -5.86
CA ALA A 119 -4.29 -26.39 -5.48
C ALA A 119 -4.43 -27.93 -5.38
N GLU A 120 -3.93 -28.66 -6.36
CA GLU A 120 -3.85 -30.13 -6.34
C GLU A 120 -3.03 -30.64 -5.15
N ARG A 121 -1.93 -29.96 -4.82
CA ARG A 121 -1.11 -30.31 -3.66
C ARG A 121 -1.87 -30.10 -2.35
N LEU A 122 -2.62 -29.00 -2.22
CA LEU A 122 -3.46 -28.75 -1.04
C LEU A 122 -4.57 -29.80 -0.86
N GLU A 123 -5.09 -30.39 -1.94
CA GLU A 123 -6.09 -31.47 -1.83
C GLU A 123 -5.54 -32.71 -1.13
N THR A 124 -4.22 -32.90 -1.16
CA THR A 124 -3.56 -34.03 -0.48
C THR A 124 -3.30 -33.77 1.01
N TYR A 125 -3.51 -32.55 1.49
CA TYR A 125 -3.24 -32.18 2.87
C TYR A 125 -4.35 -32.66 3.81
N PRO A 126 -4.06 -32.89 5.11
CA PRO A 126 -5.08 -33.23 6.09
C PRO A 126 -6.21 -32.20 6.10
N SER A 127 -7.46 -32.65 6.00
CA SER A 127 -8.64 -31.76 5.99
C SER A 127 -8.74 -30.90 7.26
N ALA A 128 -8.21 -31.36 8.38
CA ALA A 128 -8.12 -30.62 9.64
C ALA A 128 -7.33 -29.30 9.50
N TRP A 129 -6.37 -29.21 8.57
CA TRP A 129 -5.59 -28.00 8.33
C TRP A 129 -6.41 -26.88 7.68
N LYS A 130 -7.56 -27.19 7.07
CA LYS A 130 -8.43 -26.23 6.37
C LYS A 130 -7.63 -25.30 5.43
N ALA A 131 -6.64 -25.87 4.75
CA ALA A 131 -5.74 -25.10 3.89
C ALA A 131 -6.50 -24.62 2.64
N THR A 132 -6.47 -23.32 2.36
CA THR A 132 -7.20 -22.74 1.22
C THR A 132 -6.41 -21.57 0.63
N ILE A 133 -6.21 -21.57 -0.68
CA ILE A 133 -5.63 -20.44 -1.41
C ILE A 133 -6.65 -19.30 -1.43
N THR A 134 -6.30 -18.19 -0.79
CA THR A 134 -7.14 -16.98 -0.71
C THR A 134 -6.70 -15.89 -1.70
N GLY A 135 -5.62 -16.13 -2.43
CA GLY A 135 -5.17 -15.24 -3.49
C GLY A 135 -3.71 -15.45 -3.83
N GLY A 136 -3.16 -14.52 -4.61
CA GLY A 136 -1.74 -14.47 -4.89
C GLY A 136 -1.39 -13.25 -5.73
N LYS A 137 -0.12 -12.89 -5.73
CA LYS A 137 0.39 -11.72 -6.46
C LYS A 137 1.79 -11.97 -7.00
N GLU A 138 2.13 -11.23 -8.03
CA GLU A 138 3.52 -11.06 -8.44
C GLU A 138 4.23 -10.12 -7.45
N LYS A 139 5.42 -10.50 -7.02
CA LYS A 139 6.30 -9.65 -6.21
C LYS A 139 7.76 -9.88 -6.63
N PHE A 140 8.42 -8.83 -7.11
CA PHE A 140 9.84 -8.87 -7.55
C PHE A 140 10.15 -9.98 -8.56
N GLY A 141 9.23 -10.21 -9.50
CA GLY A 141 9.36 -11.22 -10.54
C GLY A 141 9.05 -12.65 -10.12
N CYS A 142 8.57 -12.90 -8.89
CA CYS A 142 8.14 -14.22 -8.44
C CYS A 142 6.68 -14.25 -7.99
N LEU A 143 6.09 -15.44 -7.98
CA LEU A 143 4.73 -15.69 -7.51
C LEU A 143 4.73 -15.87 -5.99
N VAL A 144 3.90 -15.09 -5.31
CA VAL A 144 3.59 -15.25 -3.89
C VAL A 144 2.13 -15.67 -3.75
N LEU A 145 1.88 -16.87 -3.20
CA LEU A 145 0.53 -17.35 -2.90
C LEU A 145 0.12 -17.02 -1.46
N HIS A 146 -1.10 -16.54 -1.30
CA HIS A 146 -1.73 -16.35 -0.01
C HIS A 146 -2.57 -17.60 0.30
N ILE A 147 -2.25 -18.27 1.40
CA ILE A 147 -2.90 -19.53 1.80
C ILE A 147 -3.35 -19.39 3.25
N ALA A 148 -4.65 -19.46 3.50
CA ALA A 148 -5.21 -19.54 4.85
C ALA A 148 -5.14 -20.98 5.36
N CYS A 149 -4.96 -21.17 6.66
CA CYS A 149 -4.95 -22.50 7.30
C CYS A 149 -5.20 -22.39 8.81
N ASP A 150 -5.53 -23.53 9.43
CA ASP A 150 -5.51 -23.70 10.89
C ASP A 150 -4.06 -23.94 11.37
N ALA A 151 -3.40 -22.86 11.79
CA ALA A 151 -1.98 -22.87 12.15
C ALA A 151 -1.67 -23.65 13.44
N GLU A 152 -2.68 -23.93 14.26
CA GLU A 152 -2.54 -24.73 15.49
C GLU A 152 -2.39 -26.23 15.18
N GLN A 153 -2.70 -26.66 13.95
CA GLN A 153 -2.55 -28.05 13.56
C GLN A 153 -1.06 -28.42 13.39
N PRO A 154 -0.59 -29.50 14.02
CA PRO A 154 0.80 -29.93 13.92
C PRO A 154 1.26 -30.12 12.47
N GLY A 155 2.40 -29.51 12.12
CA GLY A 155 3.03 -29.63 10.80
C GLY A 155 2.42 -28.75 9.69
N CYS A 156 1.27 -28.12 9.91
CA CYS A 156 0.57 -27.32 8.91
C CYS A 156 1.43 -26.14 8.41
N ARG A 157 1.97 -25.35 9.34
CA ARG A 157 2.79 -24.17 9.00
C ARG A 157 4.03 -24.54 8.19
N SER A 158 4.80 -25.53 8.64
CA SER A 158 6.04 -25.92 7.98
C SER A 158 5.83 -26.45 6.56
N GLU A 159 4.80 -27.27 6.34
CA GLU A 159 4.48 -27.80 5.01
C GLU A 159 3.91 -26.71 4.07
N LEU A 160 3.16 -25.75 4.60
CA LEU A 160 2.66 -24.62 3.81
C LEU A 160 3.77 -23.64 3.42
N GLU A 161 4.71 -23.34 4.32
CA GLU A 161 5.90 -22.54 3.97
C GLU A 161 6.74 -23.26 2.90
N ARG A 162 6.90 -24.58 3.00
CA ARG A 162 7.58 -25.38 1.97
C ARG A 162 6.87 -25.28 0.62
N LEU A 163 5.54 -25.38 0.59
CA LEU A 163 4.76 -25.23 -0.65
C LEU A 163 4.90 -23.81 -1.24
N ARG A 164 4.82 -22.77 -0.40
CA ARG A 164 5.01 -21.38 -0.84
C ARG A 164 6.38 -21.19 -1.46
N GLU A 165 7.42 -21.70 -0.82
CA GLU A 165 8.78 -21.59 -1.31
C GLU A 165 9.00 -22.38 -2.61
N GLU A 166 8.43 -23.59 -2.73
CA GLU A 166 8.47 -24.35 -3.98
C GLU A 166 7.82 -23.57 -5.13
N VAL A 167 6.62 -23.03 -4.90
CA VAL A 167 5.90 -22.23 -5.91
C VAL A 167 6.71 -20.98 -6.28
N ARG A 168 7.28 -20.29 -5.29
CA ARG A 168 8.14 -19.13 -5.48
C ARG A 168 9.32 -19.48 -6.38
N LEU A 169 10.09 -20.51 -6.04
CA LEU A 169 11.26 -20.93 -6.80
C LEU A 169 10.90 -21.38 -8.22
N ARG A 170 9.82 -22.15 -8.39
CA ARG A 170 9.35 -22.58 -9.71
C ARG A 170 8.89 -21.41 -10.58
N SER A 171 8.29 -20.39 -9.96
CA SER A 171 7.87 -19.18 -10.68
C SER A 171 9.04 -18.39 -11.25
N LEU A 172 10.22 -18.44 -10.63
CA LEU A 172 11.44 -17.80 -11.14
C LEU A 172 12.04 -18.46 -12.38
N ALA A 173 11.62 -19.69 -12.67
CA ALA A 173 11.97 -20.43 -13.88
C ALA A 173 10.82 -20.46 -14.91
N THR A 174 9.69 -19.83 -14.61
CA THR A 174 8.47 -19.87 -15.44
C THR A 174 8.09 -18.47 -15.88
N CYS A 175 7.97 -18.24 -17.19
CA CYS A 175 7.52 -16.95 -17.73
C CYS A 175 6.11 -16.62 -17.23
N ASP A 176 5.94 -15.45 -16.62
CA ASP A 176 4.65 -15.05 -16.06
C ASP A 176 3.58 -14.83 -17.13
N ILE A 177 3.98 -14.52 -18.38
CA ILE A 177 3.06 -14.21 -19.47
C ILE A 177 2.58 -15.49 -20.15
N CYS A 178 3.49 -16.40 -20.52
CA CYS A 178 3.15 -17.55 -21.37
C CYS A 178 3.33 -18.93 -20.70
N GLY A 179 3.97 -19.00 -19.53
CA GLY A 179 4.20 -20.24 -18.79
C GLY A 179 5.33 -21.11 -19.34
N GLN A 180 6.05 -20.67 -20.38
CA GLN A 180 7.25 -21.35 -20.85
C GLN A 180 8.44 -21.12 -19.90
N ASN A 181 9.55 -21.83 -20.12
CA ASN A 181 10.79 -21.59 -19.38
C ASN A 181 11.20 -20.12 -19.50
N GLY A 182 11.33 -19.46 -18.37
CA GLY A 182 11.77 -18.08 -18.26
C GLY A 182 12.94 -17.95 -17.29
N ARG A 183 13.39 -16.73 -17.10
CA ARG A 183 14.31 -16.37 -16.02
C ARG A 183 13.94 -15.00 -15.49
N LEU A 184 14.37 -14.69 -14.27
CA LEU A 184 14.25 -13.35 -13.74
C LEU A 184 14.94 -12.36 -14.69
N ARG A 185 14.20 -11.33 -15.10
CA ARG A 185 14.72 -10.23 -15.90
C ARG A 185 14.63 -8.92 -15.13
N LEU A 186 15.66 -8.09 -15.24
CA LEU A 186 15.78 -6.82 -14.55
C LEU A 186 15.77 -5.66 -15.56
N SER A 187 14.73 -4.84 -15.52
CA SER A 187 14.68 -3.53 -16.19
C SER A 187 14.38 -2.44 -15.15
N SER A 188 13.58 -1.42 -15.50
CA SER A 188 12.94 -0.54 -14.51
C SER A 188 12.05 -1.31 -13.52
N ILE A 189 11.62 -2.52 -13.89
CA ILE A 189 10.92 -3.47 -13.03
C ILE A 189 11.58 -4.86 -13.10
N ALA A 190 11.38 -5.68 -12.07
CA ALA A 190 11.81 -7.08 -12.05
C ALA A 190 10.63 -7.98 -12.46
N LYS A 191 10.83 -8.86 -13.45
CA LYS A 191 9.79 -9.79 -13.92
C LYS A 191 10.40 -11.08 -14.45
N THR A 192 9.83 -12.24 -14.13
CA THR A 192 10.28 -13.49 -14.75
C THR A 192 9.60 -13.69 -16.10
N VAL A 193 10.38 -13.62 -17.18
CA VAL A 193 9.89 -13.78 -18.55
C VAL A 193 10.87 -14.60 -19.40
N CYS A 194 10.37 -15.20 -20.48
CA CYS A 194 11.22 -15.84 -21.48
C CYS A 194 11.78 -14.79 -22.46
N ASP A 195 12.73 -15.20 -23.31
CA ASP A 195 13.40 -14.30 -24.25
C ASP A 195 12.44 -13.59 -25.22
N LYS A 196 11.37 -14.29 -25.65
CA LYS A 196 10.31 -13.70 -26.48
C LYS A 196 9.63 -12.54 -25.75
N HIS A 197 9.38 -12.70 -24.46
CA HIS A 197 8.64 -11.75 -23.63
C HIS A 197 9.53 -10.70 -22.94
N ALA A 198 10.86 -10.83 -23.02
CA ALA A 198 11.79 -9.81 -22.54
C ALA A 198 11.55 -8.44 -23.17
N ALA A 199 11.06 -8.41 -24.43
CA ALA A 199 10.73 -7.16 -25.13
C ALA A 199 9.63 -6.32 -24.45
N VAL A 200 8.81 -6.92 -23.57
CA VAL A 200 7.79 -6.19 -22.78
C VAL A 200 8.44 -5.28 -21.73
N LEU A 201 9.66 -5.59 -21.30
CA LEU A 201 10.35 -4.88 -20.22
C LEU A 201 11.11 -3.64 -20.70
N GLY A 202 11.18 -3.41 -22.02
CA GLY A 202 12.01 -2.37 -22.61
C GLY A 202 13.50 -2.70 -22.49
N ASP A 203 14.30 -1.67 -22.22
CA ASP A 203 15.74 -1.81 -22.04
C ASP A 203 16.06 -2.55 -20.74
N LEU A 204 16.81 -3.64 -20.86
CA LEU A 204 17.29 -4.42 -19.72
C LEU A 204 18.45 -3.69 -19.04
N ARG A 205 18.57 -3.86 -17.73
CA ARG A 205 19.70 -3.34 -16.95
C ARG A 205 20.98 -4.11 -17.28
N GLU A 206 22.12 -3.48 -16.97
CA GLU A 206 23.45 -4.08 -17.15
C GLU A 206 23.66 -5.35 -16.32
N ASP A 207 22.95 -5.48 -15.19
CA ASP A 207 22.99 -6.63 -14.28
C ASP A 207 21.90 -7.70 -14.59
N ASP A 208 21.18 -7.60 -15.71
CA ASP A 208 20.21 -8.63 -16.12
C ASP A 208 20.88 -10.00 -16.29
N GLY A 209 20.30 -11.02 -15.65
CA GLY A 209 20.79 -12.39 -15.71
C GLY A 209 21.98 -12.71 -14.78
N VAL A 210 22.46 -11.74 -14.01
CA VAL A 210 23.45 -11.99 -12.92
C VAL A 210 22.76 -12.70 -11.75
N HIS A 211 21.53 -12.31 -11.43
CA HIS A 211 20.78 -12.86 -10.30
C HIS A 211 19.70 -13.85 -10.77
N ALA A 212 19.80 -15.09 -10.32
CA ALA A 212 18.79 -16.13 -10.59
C ALA A 212 17.62 -16.09 -9.58
N ASP A 213 17.86 -15.63 -8.35
CA ASP A 213 16.86 -15.43 -7.32
C ASP A 213 16.92 -13.97 -6.82
N PRO A 214 15.82 -13.19 -6.94
CA PRO A 214 15.79 -11.79 -6.52
C PRO A 214 16.00 -11.62 -5.01
N TRP A 215 15.93 -12.69 -4.23
CA TRP A 215 16.22 -12.68 -2.79
C TRP A 215 17.66 -13.10 -2.45
N HIS A 216 18.38 -13.74 -3.37
CA HIS A 216 19.81 -14.09 -3.21
C HIS A 216 20.76 -12.92 -3.54
N TRP A 217 20.27 -11.81 -4.07
CA TRP A 217 21.04 -10.59 -4.37
C TRP A 217 21.86 -10.02 -3.19
N ARG A 218 21.63 -10.49 -1.95
CA ARG A 218 22.37 -10.09 -0.74
C ARG A 218 23.36 -11.14 -0.24
N ALA A 219 23.34 -12.35 -0.77
CA ALA A 219 24.16 -13.45 -0.27
C ALA A 219 25.63 -13.39 -0.75
N GLU A 220 25.95 -12.50 -1.69
CA GLU A 220 27.28 -12.38 -2.30
C GLU A 220 28.18 -11.33 -1.62
N GLN A 221 27.92 -10.95 -0.37
CA GLN A 221 29.02 -10.41 0.43
C GLN A 221 30.00 -11.55 0.74
N PRO A 222 31.31 -11.40 0.46
CA PRO A 222 32.31 -12.38 0.86
C PRO A 222 32.14 -12.68 2.36
N ILE A 223 32.12 -13.97 2.72
CA ILE A 223 32.00 -14.40 4.13
C ILE A 223 33.08 -13.73 4.99
N GLU A 224 34.25 -13.44 4.43
CA GLU A 224 35.32 -12.73 5.12
C GLU A 224 34.94 -11.32 5.55
N ASP A 225 34.17 -10.59 4.73
CA ASP A 225 33.71 -9.23 5.03
C ASP A 225 32.62 -9.25 6.10
N HIS A 226 31.72 -10.25 6.06
CA HIS A 226 30.68 -10.44 7.07
C HIS A 226 31.26 -10.81 8.45
N ILE A 227 32.29 -11.68 8.50
CA ILE A 227 32.94 -12.05 9.76
C ILE A 227 33.73 -10.85 10.34
N ALA A 228 34.40 -10.08 9.49
CA ALA A 228 35.12 -8.88 9.94
C ALA A 228 34.17 -7.84 10.54
N ASP A 229 33.00 -7.67 9.93
CA ASP A 229 31.96 -6.74 10.38
C ASP A 229 31.32 -7.19 11.70
N VAL A 230 30.96 -8.47 11.82
CA VAL A 230 30.43 -9.06 13.07
C VAL A 230 31.45 -8.97 14.22
N ILE A 231 32.74 -9.18 13.94
CA ILE A 231 33.81 -9.03 14.96
C ILE A 231 34.04 -7.56 15.30
N GLY A 232 33.93 -6.65 14.33
CA GLY A 232 34.00 -5.20 14.55
C GLY A 232 32.89 -4.72 15.47
N THR A 233 31.65 -5.13 15.19
CA THR A 233 30.46 -4.82 15.99
C THR A 233 30.52 -5.43 17.37
N ALA A 234 30.97 -6.68 17.52
CA ALA A 234 31.15 -7.30 18.84
C ALA A 234 32.20 -6.57 19.70
N ARG A 235 33.27 -6.04 19.08
CA ARG A 235 34.28 -5.24 19.78
C ARG A 235 33.76 -3.86 20.17
N ALA A 236 32.94 -3.23 19.34
CA ALA A 236 32.28 -1.97 19.67
C ALA A 236 31.32 -2.12 20.86
N ILE A 237 30.53 -3.21 20.88
CA ILE A 237 29.62 -3.53 21.98
C ILE A 237 30.38 -3.82 23.29
N MET A 238 31.49 -4.55 23.22
CA MET A 238 32.32 -4.82 24.42
C MET A 238 33.02 -3.56 24.93
N ALA A 239 33.46 -2.66 24.05
CA ALA A 239 34.03 -1.37 24.44
C ALA A 239 32.99 -0.46 25.12
N ASP A 240 31.73 -0.52 24.69
CA ASP A 240 30.62 0.20 25.33
C ASP A 240 30.20 -0.43 26.66
N ALA A 241 30.32 -1.76 26.83
CA ALA A 241 30.00 -2.47 28.06
C ALA A 241 31.00 -2.25 29.20
N GLU A 242 32.24 -1.82 28.91
CA GLU A 242 33.26 -1.50 29.92
C GLU A 242 33.11 -0.08 30.51
N ASN A 243 32.07 0.67 30.12
CA ASN A 243 31.81 2.01 30.65
C ASN A 243 31.01 1.95 31.98
N PRO A 244 31.57 2.33 33.15
CA PRO A 244 31.05 1.88 34.47
C PRO A 244 29.83 2.64 35.03
N TRP A 245 28.97 3.23 34.20
CA TRP A 245 27.95 4.19 34.63
C TRP A 245 26.49 3.70 34.47
N VAL A 246 26.15 2.49 34.91
CA VAL A 246 24.75 2.19 35.26
C VAL A 246 24.73 1.21 36.44
N GLY A 247 24.12 1.65 37.54
CA GLY A 247 23.92 0.85 38.75
C GLY A 247 22.98 -0.34 38.52
N ALA A 248 23.22 -1.40 39.29
CA ALA A 248 22.45 -2.63 39.29
C ALA A 248 20.95 -2.38 39.51
N VAL A 249 20.11 -2.85 38.58
CA VAL A 249 18.66 -2.93 38.75
C VAL A 249 18.32 -4.30 39.36
N ASP A 250 17.65 -4.26 40.51
CA ASP A 250 17.19 -5.41 41.29
C ASP A 250 15.98 -6.08 40.59
N VAL A 251 16.14 -7.38 40.29
CA VAL A 251 15.19 -8.21 39.53
C VAL A 251 14.05 -8.75 40.42
N SER A 252 14.03 -8.43 41.72
CA SER A 252 12.99 -8.89 42.65
C SER A 252 11.61 -8.25 42.45
N LEU A 253 11.49 -7.19 41.65
CA LEU A 253 10.24 -6.43 41.43
C LEU A 253 9.27 -7.07 40.40
N LEU A 254 9.64 -8.16 39.73
CA LEU A 254 8.81 -8.83 38.71
C LEU A 254 8.14 -10.13 39.19
N ALA A 255 8.38 -10.55 40.43
CA ALA A 255 7.75 -11.74 41.01
C ALA A 255 6.42 -11.38 41.70
N GLY A 256 5.35 -11.19 40.93
CA GLY A 256 4.01 -11.00 41.54
C GLY A 256 2.87 -10.48 40.65
N MET A 257 3.03 -10.42 39.33
CA MET A 257 1.94 -9.99 38.45
C MET A 257 1.18 -11.20 37.88
N ASP A 258 -0.09 -11.33 38.26
CA ASP A 258 -1.04 -12.31 37.71
C ASP A 258 -1.34 -12.04 36.21
N PRO A 259 -1.66 -13.07 35.42
CA PRO A 259 -1.97 -12.92 33.99
C PRO A 259 -3.35 -12.28 33.77
N PRO A 260 -3.54 -11.44 32.74
CA PRO A 260 -4.82 -10.81 32.47
C PRO A 260 -5.81 -11.75 31.79
N LEU A 261 -6.92 -11.95 32.48
CA LEU A 261 -8.32 -12.08 32.05
C LEU A 261 -8.66 -12.57 30.62
N ASP A 262 -9.34 -13.72 30.63
CA ASP A 262 -10.42 -14.22 29.76
C ASP A 262 -11.16 -13.13 28.95
N TRP A 263 -11.12 -13.24 27.62
CA TRP A 263 -11.96 -12.47 26.71
C TRP A 263 -13.03 -13.42 26.12
N ASP A 264 -14.24 -13.28 26.63
CA ASP A 264 -15.40 -14.02 26.19
C ASP A 264 -15.85 -13.56 24.78
N THR A 265 -16.27 -14.55 24.01
CA THR A 265 -16.75 -14.54 22.63
C THR A 265 -18.00 -13.68 22.41
N SER A 266 -17.94 -12.73 21.48
CA SER A 266 -19.12 -12.07 20.89
C SER A 266 -19.44 -12.68 19.52
N HIS A 267 -20.62 -13.31 19.43
CA HIS A 267 -21.19 -13.86 18.20
C HIS A 267 -21.56 -12.74 17.22
N ALA A 268 -21.15 -12.90 15.96
CA ALA A 268 -21.57 -12.03 14.86
C ALA A 268 -23.04 -12.28 14.49
N ALA A 269 -23.86 -11.23 14.59
CA ALA A 269 -25.18 -11.18 13.97
C ALA A 269 -25.03 -10.86 12.47
N VAL A 270 -25.79 -11.56 11.63
CA VAL A 270 -25.93 -11.29 10.20
C VAL A 270 -27.16 -10.41 10.03
N ASP A 271 -26.97 -9.15 9.64
CA ASP A 271 -28.07 -8.30 9.20
C ASP A 271 -28.37 -8.58 7.73
N VAL A 272 -29.57 -9.11 7.47
CA VAL A 272 -30.14 -9.30 6.14
C VAL A 272 -31.00 -8.08 5.85
N ALA A 273 -30.69 -7.34 4.78
CA ALA A 273 -31.54 -6.27 4.28
C ALA A 273 -32.93 -6.83 3.91
N SER A 274 -33.98 -6.07 4.17
CA SER A 274 -35.37 -6.50 3.99
C SER A 274 -35.76 -6.82 2.54
N ASP A 275 -34.93 -6.46 1.56
CA ASP A 275 -35.13 -6.75 0.14
C ASP A 275 -34.38 -8.00 -0.35
N GLY A 276 -33.66 -8.70 0.53
CA GLY A 276 -32.90 -9.91 0.19
C GLY A 276 -31.66 -9.64 -0.67
N SER A 277 -31.25 -8.39 -0.86
CA SER A 277 -30.00 -8.05 -1.52
C SER A 277 -28.81 -8.26 -0.56
N VAL A 278 -27.78 -8.94 -1.05
CA VAL A 278 -26.50 -9.10 -0.34
C VAL A 278 -25.56 -8.05 -0.91
N GLU A 279 -25.43 -6.92 -0.21
CA GLU A 279 -24.44 -5.89 -0.55
C GLU A 279 -23.06 -6.35 -0.08
N VAL A 280 -22.23 -6.81 -1.01
CA VAL A 280 -20.84 -7.24 -0.71
C VAL A 280 -19.96 -5.99 -0.62
N LYS A 281 -19.75 -5.48 0.60
CA LYS A 281 -18.69 -4.52 0.88
C LYS A 281 -17.34 -5.22 0.74
N HIS A 282 -16.48 -4.69 -0.13
CA HIS A 282 -15.09 -5.15 -0.29
C HIS A 282 -14.36 -5.08 1.05
N ARG A 283 -14.11 -6.23 1.70
CA ARG A 283 -13.27 -6.35 2.90
C ARG A 283 -11.78 -6.30 2.51
N HIS A 284 -11.30 -5.13 2.08
CA HIS A 284 -9.91 -4.75 2.39
C HIS A 284 -9.82 -3.93 3.69
N ASP A 285 -10.95 -3.47 4.23
CA ASP A 285 -11.02 -2.57 5.40
C ASP A 285 -10.92 -3.26 6.78
N GLY A 286 -10.55 -4.54 6.86
CA GLY A 286 -10.99 -5.38 7.98
C GLY A 286 -9.95 -6.05 8.87
N LEU A 287 -8.65 -5.93 8.62
CA LEU A 287 -7.67 -6.71 9.40
C LEU A 287 -7.14 -5.98 10.65
N MET A 288 -7.20 -4.65 10.69
CA MET A 288 -6.96 -3.82 11.88
C MET A 288 -7.71 -2.49 11.71
N PRO A 289 -8.22 -1.84 12.78
CA PRO A 289 -8.58 -0.43 12.71
C PRO A 289 -7.34 0.34 12.21
N GLN A 290 -7.41 0.98 11.04
CA GLN A 290 -6.27 1.77 10.56
C GLN A 290 -6.05 2.94 11.52
N THR A 291 -4.97 2.89 12.30
CA THR A 291 -4.59 4.02 13.14
C THR A 291 -4.09 5.15 12.24
N ALA A 292 -4.02 6.37 12.80
CA ALA A 292 -3.39 7.49 12.08
C ALA A 292 -1.92 7.20 11.72
N VAL A 293 -1.26 6.34 12.50
CA VAL A 293 0.10 5.86 12.24
C VAL A 293 0.11 4.92 11.04
N SER A 294 -0.77 3.92 10.95
CA SER A 294 -0.81 3.00 9.80
C SER A 294 -1.03 3.74 8.47
N ARG A 295 -1.98 4.69 8.44
CA ARG A 295 -2.24 5.50 7.23
C ARG A 295 -1.05 6.36 6.84
N GLN A 296 -0.31 6.89 7.81
CA GLN A 296 0.90 7.64 7.53
C GLN A 296 1.98 6.75 6.90
N ILE A 297 2.17 5.53 7.45
CA ILE A 297 3.10 4.55 6.90
C ILE A 297 2.73 4.16 5.46
N GLU A 298 1.45 3.93 5.18
CA GLU A 298 0.96 3.62 3.82
C GLU A 298 1.29 4.75 2.82
N ARG A 299 1.01 6.02 3.18
CA ARG A 299 1.38 7.17 2.34
C ARG A 299 2.88 7.32 2.16
N ASP A 300 3.67 6.98 3.17
CA ASP A 300 5.11 7.04 3.10
C ASP A 300 5.68 5.89 2.27
N ILE A 301 5.05 4.71 2.26
CA ILE A 301 5.39 3.61 1.34
C ILE A 301 5.22 4.08 -0.11
N GLU A 302 4.15 4.81 -0.43
CA GLU A 302 3.93 5.35 -1.78
C GLU A 302 4.96 6.40 -2.22
N LYS A 303 5.53 7.14 -1.25
CA LYS A 303 6.50 8.23 -1.51
C LYS A 303 7.95 7.77 -1.48
N ASN A 304 8.23 6.66 -0.81
CA ASN A 304 9.57 6.07 -0.76
C ASN A 304 9.75 5.07 -1.90
N PHE A 305 11.01 4.80 -2.25
CA PHE A 305 11.36 3.85 -3.31
C PHE A 305 12.48 2.92 -2.82
N GLY A 306 12.54 1.72 -3.41
CA GLY A 306 13.55 0.71 -3.11
C GLY A 306 13.53 0.27 -1.64
N ARG A 307 14.72 0.08 -1.05
CA ARG A 307 14.89 -0.52 0.28
C ARG A 307 14.07 0.14 1.38
N LYS A 308 13.92 1.47 1.35
CA LYS A 308 13.13 2.19 2.36
C LYS A 308 11.65 1.81 2.33
N ALA A 309 11.05 1.71 1.15
CA ALA A 309 9.66 1.28 1.01
C ALA A 309 9.48 -0.19 1.45
N ASP A 310 10.46 -1.04 1.13
CA ASP A 310 10.45 -2.44 1.55
C ASP A 310 10.49 -2.60 3.08
N LEU A 311 11.37 -1.84 3.75
CA LEU A 311 11.46 -1.82 5.21
C LEU A 311 10.14 -1.37 5.84
N LEU A 312 9.52 -0.32 5.31
CA LEU A 312 8.22 0.15 5.80
C LEU A 312 7.13 -0.89 5.61
N LEU A 313 7.09 -1.56 4.45
CA LEU A 313 6.10 -2.60 4.15
C LEU A 313 6.31 -3.86 5.00
N GLU A 314 7.57 -4.26 5.20
CA GLU A 314 7.95 -5.45 5.98
C GLU A 314 7.67 -5.27 7.46
N PHE A 315 8.00 -4.09 8.01
CA PHE A 315 7.88 -3.82 9.44
C PHE A 315 6.64 -3.00 9.81
N ILE A 316 5.68 -2.75 8.92
CA ILE A 316 4.52 -1.88 9.18
C ILE A 316 3.84 -2.14 10.55
N GLY A 317 3.56 -3.41 10.86
CA GLY A 317 2.93 -3.78 12.13
C GLY A 317 3.86 -3.57 13.35
N LYS A 318 5.16 -3.81 13.20
CA LYS A 318 6.13 -3.56 14.29
C LYS A 318 6.38 -2.07 14.48
N ILE A 319 6.41 -1.29 13.40
CA ILE A 319 6.53 0.17 13.42
C ILE A 319 5.34 0.76 14.16
N GLU A 320 4.12 0.33 13.83
CA GLU A 320 2.92 0.80 14.49
C GLU A 320 2.92 0.48 15.98
N LEU A 321 3.15 -0.79 16.36
CA LEU A 321 3.28 -1.19 17.76
C LEU A 321 4.36 -0.39 18.48
N ALA A 322 5.48 -0.14 17.79
CA ALA A 322 6.59 0.58 18.39
C ALA A 322 6.23 2.04 18.69
N VAL A 323 5.61 2.72 17.73
CA VAL A 323 5.14 4.09 17.91
C VAL A 323 4.12 4.18 19.05
N VAL A 324 3.16 3.25 19.12
CA VAL A 324 2.14 3.25 20.19
C VAL A 324 2.78 3.01 21.56
N ALA A 325 3.70 2.05 21.69
CA ALA A 325 4.38 1.78 22.96
C ALA A 325 5.28 2.94 23.40
N ALA A 326 5.95 3.61 22.45
CA ALA A 326 6.74 4.81 22.72
C ALA A 326 5.92 5.96 23.33
N MET A 327 4.59 5.95 23.22
CA MET A 327 3.74 6.96 23.87
C MET A 327 3.72 6.86 25.40
N SER A 328 4.16 5.74 25.97
CA SER A 328 4.24 5.53 27.43
C SER A 328 5.66 5.69 27.97
N VAL A 329 6.62 6.02 27.11
CA VAL A 329 8.04 6.20 27.46
C VAL A 329 8.31 7.67 27.75
N ALA A 330 9.18 8.00 28.71
CA ALA A 330 9.55 9.39 28.95
C ALA A 330 10.33 9.97 27.75
N ASP A 331 10.24 11.29 27.52
CA ASP A 331 10.82 11.97 26.34
C ASP A 331 12.32 11.74 26.18
N ASP A 332 13.03 11.69 27.30
CA ASP A 332 14.46 11.41 27.40
C ASP A 332 14.82 9.96 27.07
N ASP A 333 13.89 9.03 27.29
CA ASP A 333 14.09 7.59 27.09
C ASP A 333 13.64 7.08 25.71
N VAL A 334 12.90 7.87 24.91
CA VAL A 334 12.34 7.43 23.61
C VAL A 334 13.41 6.89 22.67
N ASN A 335 14.55 7.58 22.55
CA ASN A 335 15.59 7.16 21.61
C ASN A 335 16.24 5.83 22.03
N PHE A 336 16.47 5.65 23.33
CA PHE A 336 17.00 4.40 23.87
C PHE A 336 16.01 3.24 23.65
N TRP A 337 14.73 3.50 23.91
CA TRP A 337 13.66 2.54 23.72
C TRP A 337 13.52 2.13 22.25
N LEU A 338 13.50 3.09 21.32
CA LEU A 338 13.42 2.81 19.88
C LEU A 338 14.62 2.00 19.36
N ARG A 339 15.84 2.30 19.82
CA ARG A 339 17.04 1.49 19.50
C ARG A 339 16.91 0.06 19.97
N THR A 340 16.44 -0.12 21.20
CA THR A 340 16.21 -1.45 21.78
C THR A 340 15.15 -2.22 20.98
N GLU A 341 14.08 -1.55 20.58
CA GLU A 341 12.98 -2.18 19.85
C GLU A 341 13.39 -2.56 18.42
N VAL A 342 14.05 -1.66 17.69
CA VAL A 342 14.58 -1.97 16.34
C VAL A 342 15.64 -3.06 16.40
N GLY A 343 16.52 -3.07 17.41
CA GLY A 343 17.50 -4.14 17.61
C GLY A 343 16.87 -5.52 17.80
N ARG A 344 15.66 -5.61 18.36
CA ARG A 344 14.90 -6.88 18.43
C ARG A 344 14.42 -7.36 17.06
N TRP A 345 14.29 -6.47 16.08
CA TRP A 345 13.81 -6.81 14.75
C TRP A 345 14.88 -7.52 13.91
N GLU A 346 16.16 -7.42 14.27
CA GLU A 346 17.26 -8.14 13.62
C GLU A 346 17.08 -9.66 13.66
N SER A 347 16.37 -10.18 14.67
CA SER A 347 16.01 -11.60 14.77
C SER A 347 15.09 -12.09 13.64
N VAL A 348 14.46 -11.17 12.91
CA VAL A 348 13.55 -11.46 11.79
C VAL A 348 14.24 -11.27 10.43
N GLN A 349 15.19 -10.33 10.32
CA GLN A 349 15.99 -10.09 9.12
C GLN A 349 17.27 -9.30 9.49
N PRO A 350 18.44 -9.60 8.91
CA PRO A 350 19.62 -8.76 9.08
C PRO A 350 19.35 -7.36 8.50
N LEU A 351 19.47 -6.34 9.34
CA LEU A 351 19.38 -4.93 8.98
C LEU A 351 20.80 -4.39 8.80
N SER A 352 21.06 -3.65 7.72
CA SER A 352 22.32 -2.89 7.61
C SER A 352 22.30 -1.68 8.55
N ASP A 353 23.46 -1.09 8.81
CA ASP A 353 23.56 0.16 9.56
C ASP A 353 22.69 1.28 8.94
N ASP A 354 22.67 1.37 7.61
CA ASP A 354 21.81 2.30 6.86
C ASP A 354 20.31 2.02 7.08
N ASP A 355 19.91 0.75 7.14
CA ASP A 355 18.53 0.34 7.41
C ASP A 355 18.13 0.70 8.85
N LEU A 356 19.02 0.43 9.81
CA LEU A 356 18.85 0.78 11.23
C LEU A 356 18.73 2.30 11.40
N GLU A 357 19.63 3.08 10.79
CA GLU A 357 19.58 4.54 10.85
C GLU A 357 18.29 5.07 10.24
N PHE A 358 17.88 4.55 9.08
CA PHE A 358 16.63 4.91 8.44
C PHE A 358 15.42 4.62 9.33
N LEU A 359 15.30 3.40 9.85
CA LEU A 359 14.17 2.97 10.69
C LEU A 359 14.11 3.78 11.98
N LEU A 360 15.24 4.02 12.64
CA LEU A 360 15.30 4.82 13.86
C LEU A 360 14.89 6.26 13.63
N ARG A 361 15.38 6.88 12.55
CA ARG A 361 14.98 8.24 12.17
C ARG A 361 13.50 8.30 11.83
N TYR A 362 13.00 7.32 11.08
CA TYR A 362 11.61 7.25 10.66
C TYR A 362 10.66 7.08 11.87
N LEU A 363 10.95 6.13 12.75
CA LEU A 363 10.20 5.91 13.99
C LEU A 363 10.21 7.13 14.89
N ARG A 364 11.37 7.79 15.05
CA ARG A 364 11.48 9.00 15.85
C ARG A 364 10.55 10.10 15.33
N ASN A 365 10.52 10.32 14.02
CA ASN A 365 9.62 11.30 13.42
C ASN A 365 8.15 10.91 13.63
N LEU A 366 7.79 9.65 13.43
CA LEU A 366 6.42 9.17 13.69
C LEU A 366 6.01 9.32 15.15
N VAL A 367 6.91 9.06 16.11
CA VAL A 367 6.66 9.24 17.54
C VAL A 367 6.46 10.71 17.88
N ILE A 368 7.28 11.62 17.34
CA ILE A 368 7.11 13.06 17.53
C ILE A 368 5.76 13.52 16.96
N ASP A 369 5.44 13.09 15.75
CA ASP A 369 4.18 13.43 15.08
C ASP A 369 2.96 12.92 15.86
N GLU A 370 3.00 11.68 16.35
CA GLU A 370 1.92 11.08 17.11
C GLU A 370 1.76 11.71 18.50
N ARG A 371 2.85 12.04 19.20
CA ARG A 371 2.79 12.82 20.44
C ARG A 371 2.19 14.19 20.21
N GLY A 372 2.67 14.90 19.19
CA GLY A 372 2.11 16.19 18.79
C GLY A 372 0.63 16.09 18.44
N ARG A 373 0.18 15.01 17.79
CA ARG A 373 -1.26 14.74 17.57
C ARG A 373 -2.02 14.58 18.88
N ARG A 374 -1.51 13.78 19.82
CA ARG A 374 -2.17 13.54 21.11
C ARG A 374 -2.21 14.78 21.99
N ASP A 375 -1.12 15.55 22.00
CA ASP A 375 -1.06 16.83 22.70
C ASP A 375 -2.05 17.81 22.06
N ARG A 376 -2.11 17.92 20.72
CA ARG A 376 -3.16 18.71 20.04
C ARG A 376 -4.58 18.22 20.34
N HIS A 377 -4.81 16.92 20.47
CA HIS A 377 -6.13 16.40 20.87
C HIS A 377 -6.47 16.78 22.31
N ARG A 378 -5.52 16.66 23.25
CA ARG A 378 -5.72 17.03 24.65
C ARG A 378 -5.91 18.53 24.82
N ASP A 379 -4.94 19.32 24.36
CA ASP A 379 -4.93 20.78 24.43
C ASP A 379 -6.09 21.35 23.59
N GLY A 380 -6.47 20.67 22.51
CA GLY A 380 -7.60 21.02 21.67
C GLY A 380 -8.95 20.76 22.33
N ALA A 381 -9.10 19.64 23.05
CA ALA A 381 -10.29 19.38 23.84
C ALA A 381 -10.45 20.41 24.97
N GLU A 382 -9.36 20.77 25.65
CA GLU A 382 -9.35 21.85 26.64
C GLU A 382 -9.70 23.20 26.01
N SER A 383 -9.11 23.51 24.85
CA SER A 383 -9.38 24.76 24.12
C SER A 383 -10.83 24.84 23.67
N LEU A 384 -11.40 23.76 23.16
CA LEU A 384 -12.81 23.68 22.80
C LEU A 384 -13.70 23.83 24.03
N GLN A 385 -13.38 23.17 25.16
CA GLN A 385 -14.13 23.35 26.40
C GLN A 385 -14.14 24.80 26.89
N VAL A 386 -12.98 25.47 26.89
CA VAL A 386 -12.88 26.89 27.25
C VAL A 386 -13.68 27.76 26.28
N PHE A 387 -13.67 27.45 24.98
CA PHE A 387 -14.51 28.16 24.01
C PHE A 387 -16.01 27.95 24.30
N LEU A 388 -16.43 26.71 24.53
CA LEU A 388 -17.83 26.37 24.82
C LEU A 388 -18.33 26.96 26.15
N ALA A 389 -17.44 27.17 27.13
CA ALA A 389 -17.78 27.86 28.38
C ALA A 389 -18.25 29.31 28.14
N ASP A 390 -17.71 29.97 27.12
CA ASP A 390 -18.13 31.32 26.70
C ASP A 390 -19.39 31.31 25.80
N HIS A 391 -19.83 30.13 25.34
CA HIS A 391 -20.89 29.94 24.34
C HIS A 391 -21.84 28.78 24.72
N PRO A 392 -22.72 28.97 25.73
CA PRO A 392 -23.53 27.90 26.32
C PRO A 392 -24.58 27.29 25.37
N ASP A 393 -24.99 28.03 24.33
CA ASP A 393 -25.85 27.54 23.25
C ASP A 393 -25.14 26.45 22.45
N LEU A 394 -23.90 26.70 22.02
CA LEU A 394 -23.06 25.70 21.35
C LEU A 394 -22.71 24.54 22.27
N ALA A 395 -22.46 24.80 23.56
CA ALA A 395 -22.17 23.74 24.54
C ALA A 395 -23.33 22.74 24.66
N SER A 396 -24.57 23.25 24.67
CA SER A 396 -25.78 22.42 24.72
C SER A 396 -25.94 21.56 23.47
N GLU A 397 -25.58 22.10 22.31
CA GLU A 397 -25.61 21.34 21.06
C GLU A 397 -24.53 20.26 21.00
N VAL A 398 -23.31 20.57 21.45
CA VAL A 398 -22.22 19.58 21.56
C VAL A 398 -22.61 18.41 22.46
N ALA A 399 -23.32 18.69 23.55
CA ALA A 399 -23.84 17.65 24.45
C ALA A 399 -24.92 16.78 23.78
N ALA A 400 -25.64 17.31 22.78
CA ALA A 400 -26.66 16.59 22.03
C ALA A 400 -26.10 15.87 20.78
N LEU A 401 -24.87 16.18 20.34
CA LEU A 401 -24.24 15.52 19.20
C LEU A 401 -23.94 14.06 19.51
N VAL A 402 -24.31 13.18 18.56
CA VAL A 402 -24.04 11.74 18.59
C VAL A 402 -23.47 11.28 17.25
N GLY A 403 -22.85 10.09 17.22
CA GLY A 403 -22.32 9.47 16.01
C GLY A 403 -21.23 10.30 15.35
N ARG A 404 -21.25 10.36 14.01
CA ARG A 404 -20.15 10.92 13.21
C ARG A 404 -19.84 12.39 13.50
N GLY A 405 -20.84 13.22 13.78
CA GLY A 405 -20.63 14.63 14.12
C GLY A 405 -19.85 14.78 15.43
N ARG A 406 -20.12 13.91 16.41
CA ARG A 406 -19.37 13.90 17.68
C ARG A 406 -17.93 13.46 17.48
N GLU A 407 -17.72 12.39 16.70
CA GLU A 407 -16.36 11.93 16.34
C GLU A 407 -15.54 13.01 15.65
N LEU A 408 -16.13 13.74 14.69
CA LEU A 408 -15.47 14.84 13.99
C LEU A 408 -15.13 15.99 14.94
N LEU A 409 -16.03 16.32 15.87
CA LEU A 409 -15.78 17.34 16.88
C LEU A 409 -14.61 16.96 17.80
N ASP A 410 -14.61 15.73 18.31
CA ASP A 410 -13.55 15.25 19.22
C ASP A 410 -12.20 15.14 18.48
N ALA A 411 -12.22 14.75 17.19
CA ALA A 411 -11.02 14.65 16.37
C ALA A 411 -10.41 16.01 16.01
N TYR A 412 -11.23 17.05 15.80
CA TYR A 412 -10.79 18.37 15.34
C TYR A 412 -11.02 19.48 16.37
N ALA A 413 -11.17 19.14 17.65
CA ALA A 413 -11.53 20.08 18.71
C ALA A 413 -10.56 21.27 18.81
N GLY A 414 -9.25 21.00 18.71
CA GLY A 414 -8.21 22.02 18.76
C GLY A 414 -8.23 22.94 17.56
N ASP A 415 -8.22 22.37 16.35
CA ASP A 415 -8.24 23.15 15.11
C ASP A 415 -9.50 24.05 15.04
N LEU A 416 -10.65 23.51 15.46
CA LEU A 416 -11.90 24.27 15.56
C LEU A 416 -11.80 25.44 16.53
N ALA A 417 -11.28 25.21 17.73
CA ALA A 417 -11.16 26.25 18.76
C ALA A 417 -10.16 27.33 18.34
N ASP A 418 -9.02 26.93 17.77
CA ASP A 418 -7.96 27.84 17.33
C ASP A 418 -8.40 28.69 16.14
N SER A 419 -8.96 28.09 15.07
CA SER A 419 -9.46 28.84 13.91
C SER A 419 -10.63 29.76 14.31
N ALA A 420 -11.50 29.35 15.24
CA ALA A 420 -12.58 30.20 15.73
C ALA A 420 -12.08 31.39 16.56
N ARG A 421 -11.04 31.22 17.38
CA ARG A 421 -10.45 32.32 18.18
C ARG A 421 -9.56 33.24 17.37
N GLY A 422 -8.84 32.69 16.39
CA GLY A 422 -7.91 33.41 15.52
C GLY A 422 -8.57 34.27 14.45
N CYS A 423 -9.90 34.18 14.29
CA CYS A 423 -10.60 34.90 13.23
C CYS A 423 -10.66 36.43 13.48
N VAL A 424 -9.71 37.16 12.89
CA VAL A 424 -9.81 38.63 12.71
C VAL A 424 -10.18 38.92 11.25
N VAL A 425 -11.21 38.25 10.78
CA VAL A 425 -11.65 38.29 9.39
C VAL A 425 -12.92 39.14 9.31
N LYS A 426 -13.04 40.02 8.31
CA LYS A 426 -14.30 40.76 8.12
C LYS A 426 -15.43 39.80 7.73
N GLU A 427 -16.66 40.14 8.11
CA GLU A 427 -17.84 39.28 7.94
C GLU A 427 -18.02 38.80 6.49
N GLU A 428 -17.69 39.65 5.51
CA GLU A 428 -17.75 39.34 4.08
C GLU A 428 -16.70 38.30 3.58
N PHE A 429 -15.66 38.00 4.37
CA PHE A 429 -14.59 37.06 3.99
C PHE A 429 -14.60 35.74 4.78
N VAL A 430 -15.50 35.60 5.76
CA VAL A 430 -15.49 34.45 6.67
C VAL A 430 -15.69 33.11 5.93
N ASP A 431 -16.55 33.06 4.90
CA ASP A 431 -16.76 31.80 4.16
C ASP A 431 -15.51 31.37 3.37
N GLY A 432 -14.74 32.34 2.87
CA GLY A 432 -13.46 32.09 2.23
C GLY A 432 -12.45 31.53 3.22
N TYR A 433 -12.34 32.19 4.38
CA TYR A 433 -11.48 31.76 5.49
C TYR A 433 -11.81 30.34 5.96
N VAL A 434 -13.07 30.05 6.28
CA VAL A 434 -13.52 28.72 6.74
C VAL A 434 -13.17 27.64 5.72
N ARG A 435 -13.36 27.91 4.43
CA ARG A 435 -13.03 26.94 3.38
C ARG A 435 -11.53 26.66 3.30
N GLU A 436 -10.71 27.69 3.45
CA GLU A 436 -9.25 27.62 3.38
C GLU A 436 -8.66 26.93 4.62
N GLU A 437 -9.11 27.29 5.83
CA GLU A 437 -8.70 26.64 7.08
C GLU A 437 -8.95 25.13 7.06
N ILE A 438 -10.19 24.71 6.75
CA ILE A 438 -10.55 23.27 6.69
C ILE A 438 -9.75 22.52 5.62
N ALA A 439 -9.28 23.20 4.57
CA ALA A 439 -8.44 22.58 3.54
C ALA A 439 -6.98 22.38 4.00
N LEU A 440 -6.53 23.12 5.03
CA LEU A 440 -5.19 23.02 5.61
C LEU A 440 -5.10 22.03 6.77
N TRP A 441 -6.23 21.66 7.37
CA TRP A 441 -6.23 20.75 8.51
C TRP A 441 -5.71 19.37 8.11
N PRO A 442 -4.86 18.75 8.96
CA PRO A 442 -4.35 17.42 8.68
C PRO A 442 -5.52 16.44 8.52
N ASP A 443 -5.47 15.58 7.50
CA ASP A 443 -6.45 14.52 7.30
C ASP A 443 -6.29 13.48 8.43
N VAL A 444 -6.99 13.69 9.56
CA VAL A 444 -7.18 12.73 10.64
C VAL A 444 -8.22 11.70 10.17
N GLY A 445 -7.82 10.92 9.16
CA GLY A 445 -8.69 10.00 8.41
C GLY A 445 -9.17 10.57 7.06
N GLU A 446 -9.73 9.71 6.21
CA GLU A 446 -10.32 10.16 4.94
C GLU A 446 -11.61 10.97 5.22
N LEU A 447 -11.49 12.29 5.18
CA LEU A 447 -12.66 13.16 5.28
C LEU A 447 -13.46 13.09 3.97
N SER A 448 -14.60 12.39 4.01
CA SER A 448 -15.60 12.50 2.95
C SER A 448 -15.98 13.96 2.71
N LYS A 449 -16.46 14.29 1.50
CA LYS A 449 -16.95 15.63 1.19
C LYS A 449 -18.00 16.11 2.20
N SER A 450 -18.89 15.21 2.63
CA SER A 450 -19.90 15.50 3.65
C SER A 450 -19.30 15.84 5.01
N ASN A 451 -18.21 15.16 5.43
CA ASN A 451 -17.51 15.47 6.67
C ASN A 451 -16.85 16.86 6.60
N ARG A 452 -16.22 17.19 5.46
CA ARG A 452 -15.63 18.52 5.24
C ARG A 452 -16.69 19.62 5.26
N ASP A 453 -17.84 19.38 4.64
CA ASP A 453 -18.95 20.34 4.65
C ASP A 453 -19.54 20.51 6.06
N TRP A 454 -19.64 19.43 6.84
CA TRP A 454 -20.04 19.49 8.24
C TRP A 454 -19.06 20.32 9.09
N LEU A 455 -17.75 20.07 8.97
CA LEU A 455 -16.72 20.82 9.70
C LEU A 455 -16.73 22.32 9.34
N ARG A 456 -16.94 22.67 8.06
CA ARG A 456 -17.09 24.07 7.62
C ARG A 456 -18.30 24.73 8.26
N GLN A 457 -19.45 24.05 8.26
CA GLN A 457 -20.67 24.57 8.89
C GLN A 457 -20.45 24.76 10.39
N TRP A 458 -19.80 23.80 11.06
CA TRP A 458 -19.53 23.89 12.48
C TRP A 458 -18.56 25.03 12.84
N LEU A 459 -17.44 25.14 12.13
CA LEU A 459 -16.47 26.23 12.32
C LEU A 459 -17.11 27.60 12.07
N ARG A 460 -17.92 27.73 11.00
CA ARG A 460 -18.65 28.97 10.71
C ARG A 460 -19.53 29.40 11.88
N ARG A 461 -20.24 28.46 12.49
CA ARG A 461 -21.11 28.72 13.64
C ARG A 461 -20.34 29.16 14.87
N MET A 462 -19.16 28.57 15.12
CA MET A 462 -18.27 29.01 16.20
C MET A 462 -17.80 30.45 15.97
N ILE A 463 -17.37 30.78 14.75
CA ILE A 463 -16.96 32.16 14.38
C ILE A 463 -18.13 33.15 14.57
N ASP A 464 -19.33 32.82 14.08
CA ASP A 464 -20.50 33.68 14.22
C ASP A 464 -20.89 33.89 15.70
N ALA A 465 -20.74 32.87 16.55
CA ALA A 465 -20.93 32.98 18.00
C ALA A 465 -19.88 33.91 18.64
N GLY A 466 -18.62 33.81 18.22
CA GLY A 466 -17.55 34.72 18.62
C GLY A 466 -17.85 36.18 18.25
N PHE A 467 -18.30 36.43 17.01
CA PHE A 467 -18.71 37.78 16.58
C PHE A 467 -19.89 38.34 17.36
N LYS A 468 -20.91 37.53 17.67
CA LYS A 468 -22.04 37.96 18.50
C LYS A 468 -21.57 38.39 19.90
N ARG A 469 -20.63 37.66 20.50
CA ARG A 469 -20.05 38.02 21.80
C ARG A 469 -19.31 39.35 21.75
N VAL A 470 -18.49 39.57 20.72
CA VAL A 470 -17.74 40.83 20.56
C VAL A 470 -18.66 42.01 20.25
N LYS A 471 -19.74 41.83 19.48
CA LYS A 471 -20.72 42.88 19.19
C LYS A 471 -21.65 43.19 20.39
N GLY A 472 -21.81 42.24 21.32
CA GLY A 472 -22.68 42.37 22.49
C GLY A 472 -22.00 42.94 23.75
N ASN A 473 -20.67 43.00 23.75
CA ASN A 473 -19.85 43.71 24.74
C ASN A 473 -19.50 45.11 24.22
#